data_AF-A0A9J6DR05-F1
#
_entry.id   AF-A0A9J6DR05-F1
#
_cell.length_a   1.000
_cell.length_b   1.000
_cell.length_c   1.000
_cell.angle_alpha   90.00
_cell.angle_beta   90.00
_cell.angle_gamma   90.00
#
_symmetry.space_group_name_H-M   'P 1'
#
loop_
_entity.id
_entity.type
_entity.pdbx_description
1 polymer ?
#
loop_
_entity_poly.entity_id
_entity_poly.type
_entity_poly.pdbx_seq_one_letter_code
_entity_poly.pdbx_strand_id
1 'polypeptide(L)'
;MDRLSQGAPRGANLKDQRPFNDKAYVAQCVDKLYEFLIQFFEPTFKLGGGVRMEDAVLEQLRRLGYPYPLHKSMLMGIGSQPHKALAIITWVADYAKYFDSVNPLEDFFTGEDTPIGTPGPQQVEGNSTSGLLLKHCLQRGHDDTSFDEDAFLDSLVLEAVGPVQPVEEIEEELAHQHQEVQRLTALVEEKEARKKELQVDKLKIQNFEKYFKDMAAHFENKRMEVQNNEEELAALGPSLTACPGSRFPVRASARTLEHQNPGRYTHYPLPLDEW
;
A
#
# COMPACT_ATOMS: atom_id res chain seq x y z
N MET A 1 -54.69 -48.92 -1.59
CA MET A 1 -53.85 -50.13 -1.67
C MET A 1 -52.49 -49.69 -2.20
N ASP A 2 -51.62 -49.06 -1.42
CA ASP A 2 -51.02 -49.43 -0.12
C ASP A 2 -50.45 -50.84 -0.06
N ARG A 3 -49.15 -50.90 0.24
CA ARG A 3 -48.15 -52.00 0.19
C ARG A 3 -47.31 -51.92 -1.10
N LEU A 4 -46.08 -51.41 -1.10
CA LEU A 4 -44.98 -51.77 -0.21
C LEU A 4 -44.01 -50.57 -0.04
N SER A 5 -44.17 -49.85 1.07
CA SER A 5 -43.07 -49.19 1.75
C SER A 5 -42.21 -50.28 2.40
N GLN A 6 -41.20 -50.76 1.69
CA GLN A 6 -40.13 -51.55 2.32
C GLN A 6 -39.10 -50.56 2.83
N GLY A 7 -39.14 -50.33 4.14
CA GLY A 7 -38.16 -49.53 4.85
C GLY A 7 -36.74 -50.02 4.58
N ALA A 8 -35.85 -49.06 4.34
CA ALA A 8 -34.41 -49.28 4.40
C ALA A 8 -34.05 -50.04 5.69
N PRO A 9 -33.14 -51.02 5.64
CA PRO A 9 -32.71 -51.73 6.84
C PRO A 9 -32.07 -50.70 7.78
N ARG A 10 -32.71 -50.48 8.92
CA ARG A 10 -32.22 -49.64 10.01
C ARG A 10 -30.80 -50.12 10.38
N GLY A 11 -29.87 -49.15 10.40
CA GLY A 11 -28.44 -49.25 10.67
C GLY A 11 -27.96 -50.59 11.23
N ALA A 12 -27.13 -51.28 10.43
CA ALA A 12 -26.20 -52.25 10.97
C ALA A 12 -25.39 -51.53 12.05
N ASN A 13 -25.65 -51.88 13.31
CA ASN A 13 -24.84 -51.46 14.44
C ASN A 13 -23.48 -52.16 14.26
N LEU A 14 -22.61 -51.58 13.41
CA LEU A 14 -21.22 -51.98 13.26
C LEU A 14 -20.56 -51.71 14.62
N LYS A 15 -20.66 -52.70 15.51
CA LYS A 15 -19.95 -52.66 16.78
C LYS A 15 -18.47 -52.72 16.45
N ASP A 16 -17.76 -51.68 16.88
CA ASP A 16 -16.31 -51.60 16.72
C ASP A 16 -15.68 -52.89 17.30
N GLN A 17 -14.99 -53.65 16.45
CA GLN A 17 -14.42 -54.94 16.80
C GLN A 17 -13.08 -54.80 17.53
N ARG A 18 -12.58 -53.57 17.71
CA ARG A 18 -11.32 -53.34 18.42
C ARG A 18 -11.46 -53.72 19.89
N PRO A 19 -10.50 -54.46 20.47
CA PRO A 19 -10.58 -54.93 21.85
C PRO A 19 -10.22 -53.80 22.82
N PHE A 20 -11.07 -52.79 22.94
CA PHE A 20 -10.87 -51.64 23.84
C PHE A 20 -10.84 -52.00 25.32
N ASN A 21 -11.41 -53.15 25.68
CA ASN A 21 -11.36 -53.68 27.05
C ASN A 21 -10.01 -54.36 27.36
N ASP A 22 -9.20 -54.65 26.36
CA ASP A 22 -7.86 -55.19 26.54
C ASP A 22 -6.86 -54.05 26.80
N LYS A 23 -6.36 -54.01 28.04
CA LYS A 23 -5.38 -53.01 28.48
C LYS A 23 -4.07 -53.10 27.70
N ALA A 24 -3.68 -54.30 27.25
CA ALA A 24 -2.46 -54.49 26.47
C ALA A 24 -2.61 -53.91 25.05
N TYR A 25 -3.78 -54.13 24.43
CA TYR A 25 -4.11 -53.55 23.12
C TYR A 25 -4.13 -52.01 23.18
N VAL A 26 -4.79 -51.43 24.19
CA VAL A 26 -4.84 -49.97 24.34
C VAL A 26 -3.46 -49.38 24.58
N ALA A 27 -2.63 -50.02 25.43
CA ALA A 27 -1.25 -49.58 25.64
C ALA A 27 -0.43 -49.61 24.35
N GLN A 28 -0.51 -50.70 23.57
CA GLN A 28 0.18 -50.82 22.29
C GLN A 28 -0.28 -49.77 21.27
N CYS A 29 -1.57 -49.43 21.24
CA CYS A 29 -2.08 -48.36 20.39
C CYS A 29 -1.51 -47.00 20.76
N VAL A 30 -1.36 -46.71 22.06
CA VAL A 30 -0.75 -45.45 22.53
C VAL A 30 0.73 -45.40 22.22
N ASP A 31 1.47 -46.51 22.41
CA ASP A 31 2.89 -46.61 22.03
C ASP A 31 3.09 -46.31 20.54
N LYS A 32 2.30 -46.95 19.67
CA LYS A 32 2.36 -46.74 18.22
C LYS A 32 1.97 -45.33 17.81
N LEU A 33 0.96 -44.75 18.46
CA LEU A 33 0.55 -43.38 18.20
C LEU A 33 1.65 -42.39 18.59
N TYR A 34 2.28 -42.60 19.74
CA TYR A 34 3.36 -41.76 20.21
C TYR A 34 4.62 -41.90 19.34
N GLU A 35 5.02 -43.13 19.01
CA GLU A 35 6.12 -43.40 18.08
C GLU A 35 5.91 -42.73 16.73
N PHE A 36 4.69 -42.84 16.18
CA PHE A 36 4.31 -42.16 14.93
C PHE A 36 4.45 -40.63 15.04
N LEU A 37 3.95 -40.03 16.13
CA LEU A 37 4.05 -38.58 16.33
C LEU A 37 5.49 -38.10 16.47
N ILE A 38 6.37 -38.88 17.12
CA ILE A 38 7.78 -38.50 17.29
C ILE A 38 8.60 -38.74 16.02
N GLN A 39 8.23 -39.72 15.18
CA GLN A 39 8.90 -39.95 13.90
C GLN A 39 8.81 -38.77 12.93
N PHE A 40 7.84 -37.86 13.09
CA PHE A 40 7.82 -36.59 12.37
C PHE A 40 9.01 -35.69 12.70
N PHE A 41 9.52 -35.75 13.93
CA PHE A 41 10.64 -34.93 14.39
C PHE A 41 11.98 -35.68 14.32
N GLU A 42 11.95 -37.00 14.56
CA GLU A 42 13.13 -37.86 14.55
C GLU A 42 12.83 -39.15 13.75
N PRO A 43 13.17 -39.18 12.44
CA PRO A 43 12.85 -40.31 11.56
C PRO A 43 13.43 -41.67 12.03
N THR A 44 14.47 -41.64 12.87
CA THR A 44 15.11 -42.84 13.43
C THR A 44 14.56 -43.26 14.79
N PHE A 45 13.57 -42.55 15.35
CA PHE A 45 13.03 -42.85 16.67
C PHE A 45 12.25 -44.16 16.68
N LYS A 46 12.65 -45.06 17.57
CA LYS A 46 11.91 -46.29 17.88
C LYS A 46 11.76 -46.43 19.38
N LEU A 47 10.55 -46.70 19.82
CA LEU A 47 10.26 -46.95 21.23
C LEU A 47 10.63 -48.40 21.58
N GLY A 48 11.92 -48.72 21.53
CA GLY A 48 12.46 -50.06 21.76
C GLY A 48 13.72 -50.01 22.63
N GLY A 49 13.60 -50.39 23.90
CA GLY A 49 14.77 -50.41 24.80
C GLY A 49 14.50 -50.53 26.30
N GLY A 50 13.27 -50.85 26.73
CA GLY A 50 12.94 -50.97 28.17
C GLY A 50 12.81 -49.62 28.90
N VAL A 51 12.87 -48.50 28.18
CA VAL A 51 12.54 -47.18 28.72
C VAL A 51 11.03 -47.09 28.90
N ARG A 52 10.59 -46.65 30.07
CA ARG A 52 9.16 -46.45 30.35
C ARG A 52 8.64 -45.32 29.48
N MET A 53 7.49 -45.53 28.83
CA MET A 53 6.88 -44.57 27.89
C MET A 53 6.76 -43.17 28.53
N GLU A 54 6.41 -43.09 29.81
CA GLU A 54 6.24 -41.81 30.50
C GLU A 54 7.54 -41.01 30.62
N ASP A 55 8.67 -41.69 30.79
CA ASP A 55 9.98 -41.04 30.88
C ASP A 55 10.44 -40.55 29.50
N ALA A 56 10.22 -41.35 28.45
CA ALA A 56 10.52 -40.97 27.07
C ALA A 56 9.68 -39.76 26.62
N VAL A 57 8.38 -39.77 26.97
CA VAL A 57 7.45 -38.66 26.67
C VAL A 57 7.86 -37.38 27.37
N LEU A 58 8.26 -37.43 28.65
CA LEU A 58 8.73 -36.24 29.36
C LEU A 58 10.02 -35.67 28.77
N GLU A 59 10.98 -36.52 28.44
CA GLU A 59 12.26 -36.07 27.89
C GLU A 59 12.05 -35.38 26.54
N GLN A 60 11.27 -35.99 25.66
CA GLN A 60 11.00 -35.41 24.35
C GLN A 60 10.18 -34.12 24.47
N LEU A 61 9.14 -34.05 25.30
CA LEU A 61 8.38 -32.81 25.49
C LEU A 61 9.24 -31.68 26.09
N ARG A 62 10.22 -32.02 26.96
CA ARG A 62 11.19 -31.04 27.45
C ARG A 62 12.12 -30.56 26.34
N ARG A 63 12.62 -31.47 25.51
CA ARG A 63 13.48 -31.15 24.37
C ARG A 63 12.79 -30.27 23.32
N LEU A 64 11.51 -30.53 23.05
CA LEU A 64 10.69 -29.73 22.14
C LEU A 64 10.28 -28.37 22.76
N GLY A 65 10.63 -28.10 24.01
CA GLY A 65 10.35 -26.82 24.68
C GLY A 65 8.89 -26.66 25.09
N TYR A 66 8.19 -27.73 25.45
CA TYR A 66 6.80 -27.67 25.84
C TYR A 66 6.58 -26.68 27.01
N PRO A 67 5.70 -25.67 26.85
CA PRO A 67 5.65 -24.52 27.75
C PRO A 67 4.96 -24.78 29.09
N TYR A 68 4.27 -25.91 29.26
CA TYR A 68 3.52 -26.22 30.47
C TYR A 68 4.21 -27.28 31.34
N PRO A 69 4.15 -27.17 32.67
CA PRO A 69 4.80 -28.13 33.56
C PRO A 69 4.17 -29.53 33.42
N LEU A 70 5.01 -30.52 33.13
CA LEU A 70 4.63 -31.93 33.05
C LEU A 70 5.36 -32.75 34.13
N HIS A 71 4.62 -33.64 34.78
CA HIS A 71 5.13 -34.53 35.82
C HIS A 71 4.86 -35.99 35.46
N LYS A 72 5.76 -36.89 35.87
CA LYS A 72 5.69 -38.32 35.59
C LYS A 72 4.38 -38.97 36.05
N SER A 73 3.90 -38.61 37.24
CA SER A 73 2.63 -39.09 37.78
C SER A 73 1.42 -38.67 36.94
N MET A 74 1.48 -37.52 36.25
CA MET A 74 0.40 -37.08 35.36
C MET A 74 0.35 -37.92 34.08
N LEU A 75 1.50 -38.35 33.55
CA LEU A 75 1.56 -39.24 32.39
C LEU A 75 1.12 -40.66 32.75
N MET A 76 1.53 -41.17 33.91
CA MET A 76 1.05 -42.46 34.43
C MET A 76 -0.49 -42.49 34.57
N GLY A 77 -1.09 -41.34 34.88
CA GLY A 77 -2.54 -41.16 35.06
C GLY A 77 -3.25 -40.54 33.86
N ILE A 78 -2.61 -40.42 32.69
CA ILE A 78 -3.11 -39.60 31.59
C ILE A 78 -4.46 -40.07 31.05
N GLY A 79 -4.74 -41.38 31.13
CA GLY A 79 -6.04 -41.97 30.77
C GLY A 79 -7.21 -41.51 31.63
N SER A 80 -6.95 -41.00 32.85
CA SER A 80 -7.98 -40.40 33.71
C SER A 80 -8.22 -38.91 33.42
N GLN A 81 -7.34 -38.28 32.63
CA GLN A 81 -7.36 -36.85 32.30
C GLN A 81 -7.31 -36.63 30.79
N PRO A 82 -8.37 -37.04 30.04
CA PRO A 82 -8.37 -37.01 28.58
C PRO A 82 -8.19 -35.59 28.01
N HIS A 83 -8.65 -34.56 28.72
CA HIS A 83 -8.48 -33.17 28.32
C HIS A 83 -7.00 -32.75 28.29
N LYS A 84 -6.17 -33.22 29.23
CA LYS A 84 -4.72 -32.93 29.23
C LYS A 84 -3.99 -33.74 28.17
N ALA A 85 -4.37 -35.01 28.01
CA ALA A 85 -3.84 -35.87 26.96
C ALA A 85 -4.04 -35.23 25.59
N LEU A 86 -5.26 -34.75 25.34
CA LEU A 86 -5.62 -34.10 24.10
C LEU A 86 -4.85 -32.78 23.92
N ALA A 87 -4.71 -31.96 24.95
CA ALA A 87 -3.94 -30.71 24.87
C ALA A 87 -2.47 -30.95 24.46
N ILE A 88 -1.83 -31.97 25.04
CA ILE A 88 -0.45 -32.36 24.69
C ILE A 88 -0.39 -32.85 23.25
N ILE A 89 -1.30 -33.76 22.85
CA ILE A 89 -1.33 -34.31 21.48
C ILE A 89 -1.60 -33.21 20.45
N THR A 90 -2.54 -32.30 20.72
CA THR A 90 -2.84 -31.15 19.84
C THR A 90 -1.63 -30.23 19.70
N TRP A 91 -0.94 -29.91 20.81
CA TRP A 91 0.27 -29.10 20.75
C TRP A 91 1.37 -29.78 19.92
N VAL A 92 1.60 -31.08 20.12
CA VAL A 92 2.59 -31.84 19.33
C VAL A 92 2.19 -31.86 17.85
N ALA A 93 0.89 -32.00 17.54
CA ALA A 93 0.40 -31.99 16.17
C ALA A 93 0.56 -30.60 15.52
N ASP A 94 0.30 -29.52 16.25
CA ASP A 94 0.49 -28.16 15.73
C ASP A 94 1.98 -27.81 15.59
N TYR A 95 2.82 -28.33 16.49
CA TYR A 95 4.27 -28.25 16.36
C TYR A 95 4.77 -29.05 15.14
N ALA A 96 4.22 -30.24 14.87
CA ALA A 96 4.55 -31.02 13.66
C ALA A 96 4.15 -30.27 12.38
N LYS A 97 2.95 -29.67 12.35
CA LYS A 97 2.52 -28.83 11.21
C LYS A 97 3.43 -27.63 11.02
N TYR A 98 3.85 -26.99 12.12
CA TYR A 98 4.80 -25.88 12.06
C TYR A 98 6.12 -26.34 11.43
N PHE A 99 6.67 -27.48 11.85
CA PHE A 99 7.90 -28.04 11.28
C PHE A 99 7.80 -28.39 9.79
N ASP A 100 6.63 -28.85 9.33
CA ASP A 100 6.39 -29.12 7.91
C ASP A 100 6.20 -27.83 7.09
N SER A 101 5.58 -26.81 7.69
CA SER A 101 5.35 -25.51 7.04
C SER A 101 6.56 -24.58 7.05
N VAL A 102 7.45 -24.75 8.01
CA VAL A 102 8.66 -23.93 8.16
C VAL A 102 9.84 -24.76 7.70
N ASN A 103 10.18 -24.60 6.42
CA ASN A 103 11.50 -24.94 5.94
C ASN A 103 12.45 -23.86 6.44
N PRO A 104 13.38 -24.15 7.38
CA PRO A 104 14.38 -23.17 7.77
C PRO A 104 15.18 -22.72 6.55
N LEU A 105 15.40 -23.61 5.59
CA LEU A 105 16.10 -23.32 4.35
C LEU A 105 15.32 -22.38 3.40
N GLU A 106 14.01 -22.28 3.52
CA GLU A 106 13.26 -21.26 2.80
C GLU A 106 13.30 -19.97 3.61
N ASP A 107 12.95 -19.97 4.89
CA ASP A 107 12.88 -18.74 5.69
C ASP A 107 14.23 -18.00 5.85
N PHE A 108 15.37 -18.72 5.89
CA PHE A 108 16.71 -18.11 5.94
C PHE A 108 17.22 -17.58 4.59
N PHE A 109 16.69 -18.07 3.45
CA PHE A 109 17.24 -17.79 2.12
C PHE A 109 16.23 -17.21 1.11
N THR A 110 14.94 -17.25 1.42
CA THR A 110 13.82 -16.64 0.68
C THR A 110 13.26 -15.44 1.41
N GLY A 111 14.01 -14.89 2.37
CA GLY A 111 13.63 -13.69 3.10
C GLY A 111 13.19 -12.62 2.11
N GLU A 112 11.91 -12.27 2.19
CA GLU A 112 11.21 -11.22 1.45
C GLU A 112 11.70 -9.82 1.90
N ASP A 113 12.99 -9.70 2.18
CA ASP A 113 13.71 -8.49 2.51
C ASP A 113 14.78 -8.26 1.43
N THR A 114 14.34 -7.95 0.22
CA THR A 114 15.15 -7.03 -0.59
C THR A 114 15.21 -5.72 0.19
N PRO A 115 16.42 -5.30 0.65
CA PRO A 115 17.26 -4.52 -0.24
C PRO A 115 18.77 -4.70 -0.02
N ILE A 116 19.51 -5.00 -1.09
CA ILE A 116 20.41 -4.01 -1.70
C ILE A 116 20.24 -4.12 -3.22
N GLY A 117 19.50 -3.18 -3.83
CA GLY A 117 19.79 -2.74 -5.21
C GLY A 117 18.85 -3.11 -6.37
N THR A 118 17.53 -3.29 -6.17
CA THR A 118 16.47 -2.97 -7.19
C THR A 118 16.52 -3.69 -8.58
N PRO A 119 15.56 -3.46 -9.50
CA PRO A 119 14.37 -4.28 -9.75
C PRO A 119 14.45 -5.16 -11.02
N GLY A 120 13.91 -6.38 -10.95
CA GLY A 120 13.60 -7.20 -12.12
C GLY A 120 12.35 -8.04 -11.87
N PRO A 121 11.36 -8.09 -12.79
CA PRO A 121 10.19 -8.93 -12.63
C PRO A 121 10.57 -10.35 -13.05
N GLN A 122 11.07 -11.15 -12.12
CA GLN A 122 11.21 -12.59 -12.35
C GLN A 122 10.78 -13.37 -11.11
N GLN A 123 9.47 -13.34 -10.88
CA GLN A 123 8.79 -14.59 -10.55
C GLN A 123 9.02 -15.51 -11.76
N VAL A 124 9.82 -16.56 -11.59
CA VAL A 124 9.57 -17.94 -12.03
C VAL A 124 10.87 -18.72 -11.76
N GLU A 125 10.72 -19.79 -10.98
CA GLU A 125 11.71 -20.83 -10.69
C GLU A 125 12.88 -20.41 -9.79
N GLY A 126 12.57 -20.29 -8.49
CA GLY A 126 13.55 -20.35 -7.42
C GLY A 126 14.27 -21.70 -7.40
N ASN A 127 15.26 -21.86 -8.25
CA ASN A 127 16.39 -22.74 -7.97
C ASN A 127 17.31 -21.96 -7.03
N SER A 128 17.00 -22.00 -5.74
CA SER A 128 17.77 -21.33 -4.69
C SER A 128 19.25 -21.63 -4.89
N THR A 129 20.05 -20.59 -5.07
CA THR A 129 21.52 -20.66 -5.10
C THR A 129 22.08 -21.41 -3.88
N SER A 130 21.37 -21.33 -2.74
CA SER A 130 21.61 -22.12 -1.53
C SER A 130 21.38 -23.62 -1.72
N GLY A 131 20.40 -24.04 -2.52
CA GLY A 131 20.15 -25.43 -2.89
C GLY A 131 21.24 -26.01 -3.81
N LEU A 132 21.77 -25.21 -4.73
CA LEU A 132 22.93 -25.60 -5.56
C LEU A 132 24.21 -25.70 -4.74
N LEU A 133 24.48 -24.73 -3.86
CA LEU A 133 25.59 -24.78 -2.92
C LEU A 133 25.50 -25.99 -1.99
N LEU A 134 24.34 -26.21 -1.36
CA LEU A 134 24.15 -27.35 -0.45
C LEU A 134 24.21 -28.69 -1.20
N LYS A 135 23.60 -28.79 -2.38
CA LYS A 135 23.70 -29.96 -3.25
C LYS A 135 25.16 -30.24 -3.63
N HIS A 136 25.94 -29.22 -3.94
CA HIS A 136 27.36 -29.37 -4.27
C HIS A 136 28.19 -29.79 -3.05
N CYS A 137 27.99 -29.14 -1.90
CA CYS A 137 28.63 -29.50 -0.62
C CYS A 137 28.31 -30.92 -0.17
N LEU A 138 27.09 -31.40 -0.44
CA LEU A 138 26.65 -32.76 -0.13
C LEU A 138 27.10 -33.79 -1.17
N GLN A 139 27.25 -33.41 -2.44
CA GLN A 139 27.69 -34.31 -3.52
C GLN A 139 29.20 -34.53 -3.56
N ARG A 140 30.00 -33.59 -3.06
CA ARG A 140 31.47 -33.72 -3.01
C ARG A 140 31.95 -33.81 -1.57
N GLY A 141 31.92 -35.02 -1.03
CA GLY A 141 32.60 -35.35 0.22
C GLY A 141 34.10 -35.08 0.10
N HIS A 142 34.54 -33.98 0.73
CA HIS A 142 35.86 -33.70 1.34
C HIS A 142 37.19 -33.87 0.58
N ASP A 143 37.32 -34.52 -0.58
CA ASP A 143 38.64 -35.04 -0.99
C ASP A 143 39.26 -34.59 -2.34
N ASP A 144 38.75 -33.58 -3.05
CA ASP A 144 39.40 -33.10 -4.28
C ASP A 144 40.13 -31.77 -4.07
N THR A 145 41.45 -31.84 -3.90
CA THR A 145 42.38 -30.68 -3.85
C THR A 145 42.62 -30.01 -5.21
N SER A 146 41.74 -30.25 -6.20
CA SER A 146 41.77 -29.61 -7.53
C SER A 146 40.48 -28.85 -7.83
N PHE A 147 39.79 -28.39 -6.79
CA PHE A 147 38.58 -27.60 -6.93
C PHE A 147 38.92 -26.25 -7.55
N ASP A 148 38.44 -26.04 -8.78
CA ASP A 148 38.47 -24.75 -9.45
C ASP A 148 37.31 -23.92 -8.89
N GLU A 149 37.58 -23.29 -7.74
CA GLU A 149 36.66 -22.41 -7.02
C GLU A 149 36.11 -21.30 -7.93
N ASP A 150 36.99 -20.75 -8.76
CA ASP A 150 36.69 -19.64 -9.65
C ASP A 150 35.70 -20.07 -10.74
N ALA A 151 35.90 -21.23 -11.38
CA ALA A 151 34.97 -21.74 -12.37
C ALA A 151 33.58 -22.08 -11.80
N PHE A 152 33.52 -22.52 -10.54
CA PHE A 152 32.24 -22.77 -9.85
C PHE A 152 31.52 -21.47 -9.51
N LEU A 153 32.25 -20.48 -8.98
CA LEU A 153 31.72 -19.16 -8.67
C LEU A 153 31.19 -18.47 -9.93
N ASP A 154 31.94 -18.54 -11.03
CA ASP A 154 31.52 -17.99 -12.33
C ASP A 154 30.24 -18.66 -12.85
N SER A 155 30.13 -19.99 -12.74
CA SER A 155 28.91 -20.72 -13.10
C SER A 155 27.72 -20.34 -12.22
N LEU A 156 27.95 -20.13 -10.91
CA LEU A 156 26.91 -19.76 -9.96
C LEU A 156 26.43 -18.32 -10.19
N VAL A 157 27.34 -17.39 -10.47
CA VAL A 157 27.02 -16.00 -10.79
C VAL A 157 26.26 -15.92 -12.12
N LEU A 158 26.67 -16.68 -13.12
CA LEU A 158 25.98 -16.72 -14.41
C LEU A 158 24.55 -17.27 -14.29
N GLU A 159 24.32 -18.27 -13.44
CA GLU A 159 22.99 -18.85 -13.19
C GLU A 159 22.11 -17.95 -12.30
N ALA A 160 22.70 -17.22 -11.36
CA ALA A 160 21.97 -16.37 -10.42
C ALA A 160 21.66 -14.96 -10.96
N VAL A 161 22.59 -14.35 -11.69
CA VAL A 161 22.54 -12.94 -12.11
C VAL A 161 22.45 -12.80 -13.63
N GLY A 162 22.74 -13.86 -14.39
CA GLY A 162 22.84 -13.81 -15.85
C GLY A 162 24.19 -13.27 -16.32
N PRO A 163 24.39 -13.06 -17.64
CA PRO A 163 25.64 -12.53 -18.17
C PRO A 163 25.86 -11.11 -17.66
N VAL A 164 26.87 -10.95 -16.80
CA VAL A 164 27.26 -9.66 -16.22
C VAL A 164 27.76 -8.76 -17.36
N GLN A 165 27.04 -7.67 -17.63
CA GLN A 165 27.51 -6.63 -18.54
C GLN A 165 28.78 -5.98 -17.96
N PRO A 166 29.76 -5.60 -18.79
CA PRO A 166 30.97 -4.94 -18.33
C PRO A 166 30.58 -3.66 -17.58
N VAL A 167 31.27 -3.39 -16.47
CA VAL A 167 30.96 -2.29 -15.53
C VAL A 167 30.93 -0.95 -16.26
N GLU A 168 31.75 -0.79 -17.30
CA GLU A 168 31.84 0.38 -18.15
C GLU A 168 30.51 0.70 -18.88
N GLU A 169 29.77 -0.31 -19.36
CA GLU A 169 28.48 -0.11 -20.03
C GLU A 169 27.39 0.36 -19.04
N ILE A 170 27.45 -0.14 -17.80
CA ILE A 170 26.52 0.25 -16.72
C ILE A 170 26.79 1.71 -16.30
N GLU A 171 28.06 2.10 -16.20
CA GLU A 171 28.44 3.47 -15.87
C GLU A 171 28.02 4.47 -16.97
N GLU A 172 28.16 4.10 -18.25
CA GLU A 172 27.71 4.92 -19.38
C GLU A 172 26.18 5.08 -19.41
N GLU A 173 25.42 4.00 -19.20
CA GLU A 173 23.96 4.05 -19.12
C GLU A 173 23.49 4.88 -17.91
N LEU A 174 24.15 4.75 -16.76
CA LEU A 174 23.85 5.56 -15.58
C LEU A 174 24.08 7.05 -15.85
N ALA A 175 25.17 7.40 -16.54
CA ALA A 175 25.46 8.78 -16.92
C ALA A 175 24.42 9.34 -17.90
N HIS A 176 24.00 8.55 -18.88
CA HIS A 176 22.95 8.92 -19.83
C HIS A 176 21.60 9.15 -19.12
N GLN A 177 21.20 8.24 -18.22
CA GLN A 177 19.99 8.39 -17.43
C GLN A 177 20.04 9.61 -16.52
N HIS A 178 21.19 9.89 -15.89
CA HIS A 178 21.37 11.08 -15.07
C HIS A 178 21.18 12.37 -15.88
N GLN A 179 21.73 12.41 -17.10
CA GLN A 179 21.56 13.54 -18.01
C GLN A 179 20.09 13.73 -18.43
N GLU A 180 19.37 12.65 -18.72
CA GLU A 180 17.95 12.72 -19.09
C GLU A 180 17.08 13.18 -17.91
N VAL A 181 17.35 12.70 -16.69
CA VAL A 181 16.68 13.19 -15.48
C VAL A 181 16.92 14.68 -15.31
N GLN A 182 18.15 15.16 -15.46
CA GLN A 182 18.48 16.58 -15.36
C GLN A 182 17.71 17.43 -16.39
N ARG A 183 17.60 16.93 -17.63
CA ARG A 183 16.83 17.58 -18.70
C ARG A 183 15.34 17.67 -18.36
N LEU A 184 14.76 16.58 -17.86
CA LEU A 184 13.35 16.53 -17.46
C LEU A 184 13.07 17.45 -16.27
N THR A 185 13.97 17.51 -15.29
CA THR A 185 13.84 18.43 -14.14
C THR A 185 13.81 19.88 -14.60
N ALA A 186 14.72 20.29 -15.49
CA ALA A 186 14.72 21.65 -16.03
C ALA A 186 13.42 21.99 -16.79
N LEU A 187 12.87 21.04 -17.56
CA LEU A 187 11.61 21.21 -18.29
C LEU A 187 10.41 21.33 -17.34
N VAL A 188 10.42 20.59 -16.22
CA VAL A 188 9.39 20.71 -15.19
C VAL A 188 9.45 22.09 -14.54
N GLU A 189 10.63 22.58 -14.18
CA GLU A 189 10.82 23.91 -13.59
C GLU A 189 10.32 25.03 -14.52
N GLU A 190 10.61 24.95 -15.83
CA GLU A 190 10.11 25.90 -16.82
C GLU A 190 8.57 25.90 -16.90
N LYS A 191 7.96 24.70 -16.94
CA LYS A 191 6.50 24.58 -16.96
C LYS A 191 5.86 25.09 -15.67
N GLU A 192 6.50 24.90 -14.53
CA GLU A 192 6.03 25.44 -13.26
C GLU A 192 6.12 26.96 -13.21
N ALA A 193 7.19 27.55 -13.74
CA ALA A 193 7.32 29.01 -13.87
C ALA A 193 6.20 29.59 -14.75
N ARG A 194 5.97 29.00 -15.93
CA ARG A 194 4.88 29.40 -16.84
C ARG A 194 3.49 29.26 -16.19
N LYS A 195 3.28 28.22 -15.39
CA LYS A 195 2.02 28.03 -14.65
C LYS A 195 1.80 29.15 -13.63
N LYS A 196 2.85 29.57 -12.91
CA LYS A 196 2.78 30.68 -11.93
C LYS A 196 2.45 32.00 -12.62
N GLU A 197 3.07 32.28 -13.77
CA GLU A 197 2.78 33.47 -14.59
C GLU A 197 1.32 33.52 -15.03
N LEU A 198 0.82 32.42 -15.63
CA LEU A 198 -0.59 32.31 -16.03
C LEU A 198 -1.56 32.46 -14.85
N GLN A 199 -1.15 32.02 -13.65
CA GLN A 199 -1.96 32.20 -12.44
C GLN A 199 -2.05 33.68 -12.03
N VAL A 200 -0.97 34.44 -12.17
CA VAL A 200 -0.96 35.90 -11.93
C VAL A 200 -1.86 36.60 -12.94
N ASP A 201 -1.77 36.26 -14.23
CA ASP A 201 -2.61 36.88 -15.26
C ASP A 201 -4.09 36.54 -15.08
N LYS A 202 -4.41 35.32 -14.64
CA LYS A 202 -5.79 34.96 -14.27
C LYS A 202 -6.34 35.89 -13.18
N LEU A 203 -5.55 36.23 -12.16
CA LEU A 203 -5.96 37.17 -11.12
C LEU A 203 -6.16 38.59 -11.67
N LYS A 204 -5.31 39.04 -12.60
CA LYS A 204 -5.49 40.33 -13.28
C LYS A 204 -6.80 40.37 -14.05
N ILE A 205 -7.14 39.31 -14.80
CA ILE A 205 -8.40 39.22 -15.55
C ILE A 205 -9.60 39.28 -14.60
N GLN A 206 -9.57 38.55 -13.48
CA GLN A 206 -10.63 38.60 -12.47
C GLN A 206 -10.81 40.00 -11.87
N ASN A 207 -9.71 40.73 -11.67
CA ASN A 207 -9.78 42.12 -11.21
C ASN A 207 -10.43 43.03 -12.27
N PHE A 208 -10.11 42.84 -13.56
CA PHE A 208 -10.77 43.57 -14.64
C PHE A 208 -12.26 43.24 -14.76
N GLU A 209 -12.64 41.97 -14.65
CA GLU A 209 -14.07 41.55 -14.64
C GLU A 209 -14.84 42.21 -13.52
N LYS A 210 -14.26 42.25 -12.31
CA LYS A 210 -14.85 42.95 -11.16
C LYS A 210 -15.01 44.45 -11.47
N TYR A 211 -13.98 45.09 -11.99
CA TYR A 211 -14.03 46.49 -12.37
C TYR A 211 -15.14 46.78 -13.40
N PHE A 212 -15.28 45.94 -14.42
CA PHE A 212 -16.36 46.09 -15.42
C PHE A 212 -17.75 45.90 -14.80
N LYS A 213 -17.91 44.97 -13.87
CA LYS A 213 -19.17 44.75 -13.16
C LYS A 213 -19.54 45.95 -12.30
N ASP A 214 -18.59 46.49 -11.54
CA ASP A 214 -18.79 47.67 -10.70
C ASP A 214 -19.10 48.90 -11.57
N MET A 215 -18.44 49.03 -12.71
CA MET A 215 -18.70 50.09 -13.69
C MET A 215 -20.12 50.00 -14.28
N ALA A 216 -20.56 48.80 -14.66
CA ALA A 216 -21.91 48.58 -15.16
C ALA A 216 -22.97 48.91 -14.09
N ALA A 217 -22.75 48.51 -12.84
CA ALA A 217 -23.64 48.85 -11.73
C ALA A 217 -23.70 50.36 -11.48
N HIS A 218 -22.57 51.06 -11.60
CA HIS A 218 -22.53 52.52 -11.48
C HIS A 218 -23.31 53.21 -12.60
N PHE A 219 -23.20 52.77 -13.86
CA PHE A 219 -24.01 53.31 -14.95
C PHE A 219 -25.51 53.04 -14.76
N GLU A 220 -25.87 51.86 -14.27
CA GLU A 220 -27.26 51.53 -13.95
C GLU A 220 -27.81 52.45 -12.84
N ASN A 221 -27.07 52.64 -11.76
CA ASN A 221 -27.45 53.54 -10.68
C ASN A 221 -27.63 54.97 -11.16
N LYS A 222 -26.70 55.49 -11.99
CA LYS A 222 -26.84 56.82 -12.58
C LYS A 222 -28.05 56.93 -13.50
N ARG A 223 -28.34 55.89 -14.28
CA ARG A 223 -29.54 55.88 -15.14
C ARG A 223 -30.81 55.95 -14.30
N MET A 224 -30.89 55.17 -13.23
CA MET A 224 -32.01 55.20 -12.29
C MET A 224 -32.13 56.54 -11.57
N GLU A 225 -31.00 57.16 -11.19
CA GLU A 225 -30.99 58.50 -10.56
C GLU A 225 -31.50 59.57 -11.52
N VAL A 226 -31.07 59.56 -12.79
CA VAL A 226 -31.58 60.48 -13.82
C VAL A 226 -33.08 60.26 -14.03
N GLN A 227 -33.53 59.02 -14.12
CA GLN A 227 -34.96 58.72 -14.28
C GLN A 227 -35.78 59.21 -13.08
N ASN A 228 -35.34 58.96 -11.85
CA ASN A 228 -36.00 59.47 -10.64
C ASN A 228 -36.04 61.01 -10.65
N ASN A 229 -34.95 61.68 -11.01
CA ASN A 229 -34.90 63.14 -11.08
C ASN A 229 -35.85 63.69 -12.17
N GLU A 230 -35.99 63.01 -13.31
CA GLU A 230 -36.96 63.36 -14.36
C GLU A 230 -38.41 63.19 -13.89
N GLU A 231 -38.71 62.11 -13.16
CA GLU A 231 -40.03 61.85 -12.56
C GLU A 231 -40.38 62.89 -11.48
N GLU A 232 -39.41 63.28 -10.63
CA GLU A 232 -39.56 64.36 -9.66
C GLU A 232 -39.79 65.72 -10.33
N LEU A 233 -39.03 66.04 -11.39
CA LEU A 233 -39.24 67.26 -12.19
C LEU A 233 -40.62 67.28 -12.86
N ALA A 234 -41.08 66.13 -13.38
CA ALA A 234 -42.40 65.99 -13.96
C ALA A 234 -43.51 66.17 -12.92
N ALA A 235 -43.31 65.69 -11.69
CA ALA A 235 -44.24 65.87 -10.57
C ALA A 235 -44.33 67.32 -10.08
N LEU A 236 -43.27 68.12 -10.24
CA LEU A 236 -43.24 69.55 -9.91
C LEU A 236 -43.81 70.46 -11.04
N GLY A 237 -43.91 69.93 -12.26
CA GLY A 237 -44.44 70.62 -13.45
C GLY A 237 -45.86 71.22 -13.35
N PRO A 238 -46.83 70.65 -12.60
CA PRO A 238 -48.16 71.25 -12.49
C PRO A 238 -48.24 72.51 -11.62
N SER A 239 -47.19 72.87 -10.87
CA SER A 239 -47.25 73.95 -9.86
C SER A 239 -46.83 75.34 -10.36
N LEU A 240 -46.38 75.50 -11.61
CA LEU A 240 -45.87 76.80 -12.12
C LEU A 240 -46.73 77.46 -13.19
N THR A 241 -47.89 76.89 -13.57
CA THR A 241 -48.77 77.48 -14.60
C THR A 241 -49.97 78.28 -14.06
N ALA A 242 -49.94 78.75 -12.81
CA ALA A 242 -51.04 79.56 -12.28
C ALA A 242 -50.56 80.73 -11.41
N CYS A 243 -50.19 81.85 -12.04
CA CYS A 243 -50.28 83.18 -11.43
C CYS A 243 -50.39 84.25 -12.56
N PRO A 244 -51.51 84.98 -12.67
CA PRO A 244 -51.66 86.07 -13.64
C PRO A 244 -51.23 87.42 -13.04
N GLY A 245 -50.36 88.13 -13.77
CA GLY A 245 -50.35 89.60 -13.81
C GLY A 245 -49.49 90.35 -12.77
N SER A 246 -48.34 90.87 -13.20
CA SER A 246 -47.95 92.27 -12.95
C SER A 246 -46.80 92.70 -13.87
N ARG A 247 -46.67 94.01 -14.05
CA ARG A 247 -46.11 94.76 -15.18
C ARG A 247 -44.63 95.15 -15.02
N PHE A 248 -43.86 95.05 -16.12
CA PHE A 248 -42.69 95.84 -16.60
C PHE A 248 -41.43 95.98 -15.69
N PRO A 249 -40.23 96.41 -16.19
CA PRO A 249 -39.72 96.55 -17.56
C PRO A 249 -38.34 95.86 -17.81
N VAL A 250 -37.93 95.89 -19.07
CA VAL A 250 -36.61 95.54 -19.62
C VAL A 250 -35.45 96.26 -18.90
N ARG A 251 -34.38 95.52 -18.57
CA ARG A 251 -33.03 96.10 -18.48
C ARG A 251 -32.01 95.14 -19.06
N ALA A 252 -31.51 95.50 -20.25
CA ALA A 252 -30.28 94.97 -20.78
C ALA A 252 -29.10 95.38 -19.87
N SER A 253 -28.17 94.45 -19.64
CA SER A 253 -26.76 94.78 -19.41
C SER A 253 -25.90 93.76 -20.13
N ALA A 254 -25.19 94.30 -21.11
CA ALA A 254 -24.18 93.67 -21.93
C ALA A 254 -22.85 93.54 -21.14
N ARG A 255 -21.91 92.84 -21.81
CA ARG A 255 -20.43 92.77 -21.58
C ARG A 255 -19.98 91.62 -20.66
N THR A 256 -18.98 90.81 -21.01
CA THR A 256 -18.08 90.71 -22.17
C THR A 256 -17.34 89.38 -22.10
N LEU A 257 -17.04 88.82 -23.29
CA LEU A 257 -15.82 88.11 -23.71
C LEU A 257 -14.90 87.49 -22.64
N GLU A 258 -14.54 86.21 -22.83
CA GLU A 258 -13.19 85.90 -23.35
C GLU A 258 -13.07 84.47 -23.91
N HIS A 259 -12.25 84.39 -24.96
CA HIS A 259 -11.85 83.22 -25.73
C HIS A 259 -11.14 82.16 -24.89
N GLN A 260 -11.35 80.86 -25.19
CA GLN A 260 -10.34 79.97 -25.78
C GLN A 260 -10.80 78.50 -25.80
N ASN A 261 -10.95 77.96 -27.01
CA ASN A 261 -10.61 76.58 -27.35
C ASN A 261 -9.22 76.70 -28.05
N PRO A 262 -8.27 75.73 -28.05
CA PRO A 262 -8.49 74.29 -27.89
C PRO A 262 -7.39 73.44 -27.18
N GLY A 263 -7.79 72.26 -26.73
CA GLY A 263 -6.95 71.06 -26.77
C GLY A 263 -6.05 70.74 -25.57
N ARG A 264 -5.69 69.45 -25.54
CA ARG A 264 -4.74 68.72 -24.67
C ARG A 264 -5.28 68.24 -23.33
N TYR A 265 -5.90 67.06 -23.40
CA TYR A 265 -5.80 66.05 -22.35
C TYR A 265 -4.31 65.79 -22.05
N THR A 266 -3.88 66.21 -20.87
CA THR A 266 -2.57 65.84 -20.31
C THR A 266 -2.71 64.53 -19.54
N HIS A 267 -1.97 63.53 -20.01
CA HIS A 267 -1.10 62.64 -19.24
C HIS A 267 -1.59 62.11 -17.89
N TYR A 268 -1.82 60.80 -17.84
CA TYR A 268 -1.24 59.97 -16.78
C TYR A 268 -0.55 58.74 -17.41
N PRO A 269 0.51 58.24 -16.76
CA PRO A 269 1.60 57.54 -17.42
C PRO A 269 1.34 56.03 -17.53
N LEU A 270 1.64 55.49 -18.70
CA LEU A 270 2.01 54.09 -18.85
C LEU A 270 3.37 53.87 -18.18
N PRO A 271 3.58 52.73 -17.50
CA PRO A 271 4.86 52.07 -17.50
C PRO A 271 4.73 50.84 -18.42
N LEU A 272 5.18 51.05 -19.66
CA LEU A 272 5.79 49.99 -20.46
C LEU A 272 7.27 50.34 -20.44
N ASP A 273 8.05 49.57 -19.69
CA ASP A 273 9.35 49.10 -20.17
C ASP A 273 9.87 47.97 -19.27
N GLU A 274 10.36 46.97 -19.99
CA GLU A 274 11.39 45.99 -19.63
C GLU A 274 11.02 44.77 -18.74
N TRP A 275 11.45 43.61 -19.27
CA TRP A 275 11.47 42.21 -18.77
C TRP A 275 10.24 41.35 -19.06
#